data_AF-A0A2V7RU31-F1
#
_entry.id   AF-A0A2V7RU31-F1
#
_cell.length_a   1.000
_cell.length_b   1.000
_cell.length_c   1.000
_cell.angle_alpha   90.00
_cell.angle_beta   90.00
_cell.angle_gamma   90.00
#
_symmetry.space_group_name_H-M   'P 1'
#
loop_
_entity.id
_entity.type
_entity.pdbx_description
1 polymer ?
#
loop_
_entity_poly.entity_id
_entity_poly.type
_entity_poly.pdbx_seq_one_letter_code
_entity_poly.pdbx_strand_id
1 'polypeptide(L)'
;MGSSQPTAGELFDLLWESLAELLGTAATATLVRRATKRVAAEAPASPMVSVTRNTVTYEYEVPESWRRAADPDALRVLRAFARELGVLLTRLTGSVVVERLEREPRFRESGVSFVEASKRR
;
A
#
# COMPACT_ATOMS: atom_id res chain seq x y z
N MET A 1 -12.77 -23.40 6.58
CA MET A 1 -12.36 -22.29 7.48
C MET A 1 -12.70 -21.02 6.75
N GLY A 2 -13.60 -20.19 7.29
CA GLY A 2 -14.20 -19.07 6.57
C GLY A 2 -13.15 -18.09 6.07
N SER A 3 -13.11 -17.89 4.76
CA SER A 3 -12.29 -16.87 4.09
C SER A 3 -12.86 -15.49 4.42
N SER A 4 -12.59 -14.98 5.61
CA SER A 4 -12.74 -13.54 5.86
C SER A 4 -11.77 -12.83 4.92
N GLN A 5 -12.30 -11.94 4.09
CA GLN A 5 -11.45 -11.08 3.27
C GLN A 5 -10.53 -10.27 4.18
N PRO A 6 -9.24 -10.12 3.84
CA PRO A 6 -8.32 -9.34 4.64
C PRO A 6 -8.77 -7.88 4.69
N THR A 7 -8.58 -7.27 5.86
CA THR A 7 -8.83 -5.85 6.08
C THR A 7 -7.81 -5.00 5.31
N ALA A 8 -8.12 -3.72 5.10
CA ALA A 8 -7.17 -2.80 4.46
C ALA A 8 -5.87 -2.66 5.28
N GLY A 9 -5.97 -2.78 6.61
CA GLY A 9 -4.83 -2.79 7.53
C GLY A 9 -3.92 -4.01 7.30
N GLU A 10 -4.48 -5.21 7.23
CA GLU A 10 -3.72 -6.44 6.98
C GLU A 10 -3.05 -6.44 5.59
N LEU A 11 -3.72 -5.88 4.58
CA LEU A 11 -3.12 -5.69 3.26
C LEU A 11 -2.00 -4.66 3.29
N PHE A 12 -2.13 -3.60 4.09
CA PHE A 12 -1.06 -2.61 4.26
C PHE A 12 0.15 -3.20 5.00
N ASP A 13 -0.08 -3.99 6.05
CA ASP A 13 0.98 -4.68 6.80
C ASP A 13 1.81 -5.57 5.87
N LEU A 14 1.12 -6.39 5.07
CA LEU A 14 1.75 -7.22 4.05
C LEU A 14 2.55 -6.40 3.02
N LEU A 15 2.02 -5.27 2.59
CA LEU A 15 2.69 -4.38 1.63
C LEU A 15 3.96 -3.80 2.23
N TRP A 16 3.89 -3.31 3.47
CA TRP A 16 5.04 -2.78 4.18
C TRP A 16 6.14 -3.82 4.32
N GLU A 17 5.80 -5.02 4.81
CA GLU A 17 6.73 -6.13 4.97
C GLU A 17 7.40 -6.51 3.64
N SER A 18 6.60 -6.69 2.59
CA SER A 18 7.10 -7.06 1.25
C SER A 18 8.09 -6.01 0.71
N LEU A 19 7.79 -4.73 0.89
CA LEU A 19 8.69 -3.67 0.44
C LEU A 19 9.92 -3.53 1.32
N ALA A 20 9.77 -3.66 2.64
CA ALA A 20 10.88 -3.60 3.59
C ALA A 20 11.88 -4.74 3.35
N GLU A 21 11.41 -5.93 2.98
CA GLU A 21 12.25 -7.05 2.57
C GLU A 21 13.02 -6.75 1.27
N LEU A 22 12.35 -6.18 0.27
CA LEU A 22 12.94 -5.95 -1.05
C LEU A 22 13.84 -4.71 -1.13
N LEU A 23 13.50 -3.64 -0.42
CA LEU A 23 14.08 -2.30 -0.57
C LEU A 23 14.70 -1.75 0.72
N GLY A 24 14.46 -2.41 1.86
CA GLY A 24 14.80 -1.90 3.17
C GLY A 24 13.76 -0.91 3.72
N THR A 25 13.64 -0.88 5.05
CA THR A 25 12.63 -0.10 5.79
C THR A 25 12.68 1.41 5.51
N ALA A 26 13.87 1.97 5.30
CA ALA A 26 14.03 3.40 5.01
C ALA A 26 13.46 3.80 3.64
N ALA A 27 13.68 2.98 2.62
CA ALA A 27 13.14 3.20 1.29
C ALA A 27 11.61 3.03 1.30
N THR A 28 11.12 1.97 1.95
CA THR A 28 9.68 1.73 2.16
C THR A 28 9.01 2.91 2.83
N ALA A 29 9.54 3.37 3.97
CA ALA A 29 9.01 4.52 4.70
C ALA A 29 8.91 5.78 3.84
N THR A 30 9.94 6.06 3.03
CA THR A 30 9.98 7.22 2.14
C THR A 30 8.93 7.12 1.04
N LEU A 31 8.78 5.94 0.42
CA LEU A 31 7.80 5.68 -0.62
C LEU A 31 6.37 5.77 -0.09
N VAL A 32 6.11 5.17 1.07
CA VAL A 32 4.81 5.23 1.74
C VAL A 32 4.44 6.66 2.05
N ARG A 33 5.33 7.43 2.71
CA ARG A 33 5.09 8.86 2.99
C ARG A 33 4.76 9.66 1.72
N ARG A 34 5.47 9.37 0.62
CA ARG A 34 5.27 10.06 -0.65
C ARG A 34 3.93 9.69 -1.30
N ALA A 35 3.57 8.42 -1.31
CA ALA A 35 2.28 7.96 -1.84
C ALA A 35 1.12 8.48 -0.98
N THR A 36 1.21 8.38 0.35
CA THR A 36 0.27 8.98 1.31
C THR A 36 0.03 10.46 1.01
N LYS A 37 1.10 11.25 0.86
CA LYS A 37 0.99 12.69 0.60
C LYS A 37 0.25 13.00 -0.71
N ARG A 38 0.41 12.17 -1.73
CA ARG A 38 -0.29 12.34 -3.02
C ARG A 38 -1.76 11.98 -2.92
N VAL A 39 -2.07 10.82 -2.34
CA VAL A 39 -3.48 10.41 -2.17
C VAL A 39 -4.22 11.38 -1.25
N ALA A 40 -3.58 11.87 -0.18
CA ALA A 40 -4.19 12.86 0.71
C ALA A 40 -4.49 14.20 0.01
N ALA A 41 -3.72 14.57 -1.03
CA ALA A 41 -4.02 15.77 -1.81
C ALA A 41 -5.29 15.60 -2.67
N GLU A 42 -5.60 14.37 -3.10
CA GLU A 42 -6.79 14.03 -3.88
C GLU A 42 -8.01 13.70 -3.01
N ALA A 43 -7.79 13.25 -1.77
CA ALA A 43 -8.83 12.92 -0.80
C ALA A 43 -8.49 13.47 0.61
N PRO A 44 -8.63 14.79 0.85
CA PRO A 44 -8.15 15.45 2.07
C PRO A 44 -8.80 14.98 3.38
N ALA A 45 -10.02 14.44 3.31
CA ALA A 45 -10.78 14.01 4.49
C ALA A 45 -10.60 12.53 4.85
N SER A 46 -9.89 11.75 4.03
CA SER A 46 -9.72 10.31 4.25
C SER A 46 -8.64 10.03 5.30
N PRO A 47 -8.92 9.24 6.35
CA PRO A 47 -7.89 8.75 7.26
C PRO A 47 -6.81 8.00 6.48
N MET A 48 -5.55 8.33 6.75
CA MET A 48 -4.40 7.84 5.99
C MET A 48 -3.34 7.27 6.92
N VAL A 49 -2.54 6.34 6.38
CA VAL A 49 -1.40 5.76 7.09
C VAL A 49 -0.36 6.84 7.40
N SER A 50 0.07 6.89 8.65
CA SER A 50 1.18 7.72 9.09
C SER A 50 2.46 6.88 9.15
N VAL A 51 3.60 7.52 8.89
CA VAL A 51 4.91 6.90 9.08
C VAL A 51 5.74 7.83 9.94
N THR A 52 6.31 7.31 11.00
CA THR A 52 7.18 8.03 11.93
C THR A 52 8.59 7.42 11.90
N ARG A 53 9.57 8.18 12.37
CA ARG A 53 10.94 7.68 12.53
C ARG A 53 11.21 7.63 14.02
N ASN A 54 11.44 6.45 14.56
CA ASN A 54 11.78 6.25 15.96
C ASN A 54 13.28 5.94 16.05
N THR A 55 14.09 6.94 16.42
CA THR A 55 15.57 6.90 16.44
C THR A 55 16.22 6.38 15.15
N VAL A 56 16.30 5.06 14.99
CA VAL A 56 16.90 4.34 13.86
C VAL A 56 15.91 3.49 13.06
N THR A 57 14.70 3.24 13.57
CA THR A 57 13.66 2.46 12.90
C THR A 57 12.57 3.36 12.32
N TYR A 58 11.90 2.85 11.29
CA TYR A 58 10.69 3.47 10.77
C TYR A 58 9.49 2.62 11.19
N GLU A 59 8.49 3.28 11.74
CA GLU A 59 7.24 2.69 12.19
C GLU A 59 6.09 3.33 11.41
N TYR A 60 4.99 2.61 11.29
CA TYR A 60 3.78 3.12 10.66
C TYR A 60 2.57 2.85 11.53
N GLU A 61 1.55 3.68 11.37
CA GLU A 61 0.25 3.49 12.01
C GLU A 61 -0.83 3.54 10.93
N VAL A 62 -1.61 2.46 10.85
CA VAL A 62 -2.81 2.42 10.02
C VAL A 62 -4.00 2.99 10.78
N PRO A 63 -4.89 3.75 10.12
CA PRO A 63 -6.13 4.23 10.74
C PRO A 63 -6.98 3.09 11.29
N GLU A 64 -7.71 3.33 12.38
CA GLU A 64 -8.58 2.30 12.98
C GLU A 64 -9.63 1.78 11.99
N SER A 65 -10.14 2.64 11.10
CA SER A 65 -11.08 2.24 10.04
C SER A 65 -10.51 1.17 9.12
N TRP A 66 -9.20 1.16 8.88
CA TRP A 66 -8.55 0.16 8.03
C TRP A 66 -8.51 -1.22 8.66
N ARG A 67 -8.62 -1.32 10.00
CA ARG A 67 -8.68 -2.60 10.72
C ARG A 67 -10.09 -3.19 10.77
N ARG A 68 -11.11 -2.47 10.29
CA ARG A 68 -12.48 -2.97 10.25
C ARG A 68 -12.68 -3.84 9.01
N ALA A 69 -13.29 -5.00 9.20
CA ALA A 69 -13.63 -5.90 8.12
C ALA A 69 -14.60 -5.22 7.13
N ALA A 70 -14.35 -5.43 5.83
CA ALA A 70 -15.19 -4.97 4.74
C ALA A 70 -15.49 -3.46 4.68
N ASP A 71 -14.62 -2.59 5.22
CA ASP A 71 -14.73 -1.12 5.03
C ASP A 71 -14.41 -0.76 3.55
N PRO A 72 -15.41 -0.37 2.74
CA PRO A 72 -15.20 -0.12 1.32
C PRO A 72 -14.38 1.15 1.07
N ASP A 73 -14.44 2.13 1.96
CA ASP A 73 -13.70 3.38 1.84
C ASP A 73 -12.23 3.17 2.17
N ALA A 74 -11.91 2.40 3.21
CA ALA A 74 -10.53 2.02 3.52
C ALA A 74 -9.89 1.28 2.34
N LEU A 75 -10.61 0.33 1.74
CA LEU A 75 -10.12 -0.42 0.59
C LEU A 75 -9.99 0.46 -0.68
N ARG A 76 -10.90 1.41 -0.88
CA ARG A 76 -10.81 2.40 -1.97
C ARG A 76 -9.55 3.27 -1.83
N VAL A 77 -9.27 3.76 -0.62
CA VAL A 77 -8.06 4.55 -0.34
C VAL A 77 -6.80 3.70 -0.53
N LEU A 78 -6.78 2.46 -0.04
CA LEU A 78 -5.66 1.54 -0.25
C LEU A 78 -5.40 1.28 -1.74
N ARG A 79 -6.44 1.14 -2.57
CA ARG A 79 -6.30 0.97 -4.02
C ARG A 79 -5.70 2.21 -4.68
N ALA A 80 -6.10 3.41 -4.29
CA ALA A 80 -5.52 4.65 -4.79
C ALA A 80 -4.03 4.75 -4.40
N PHE A 81 -3.73 4.42 -3.14
CA PHE A 81 -2.37 4.35 -2.62
C PHE A 81 -1.50 3.34 -3.38
N ALA A 82 -2.00 2.14 -3.66
CA ALA A 82 -1.27 1.11 -4.40
C ALA A 82 -0.90 1.58 -5.83
N ARG A 83 -1.77 2.33 -6.50
CA ARG A 83 -1.49 2.90 -7.84
C ARG A 83 -0.38 3.94 -7.77
N GLU A 84 -0.49 4.90 -6.85
CA GLU A 84 0.54 5.92 -6.65
C GLU A 84 1.90 5.31 -6.32
N LEU A 85 1.89 4.31 -5.45
CA LEU A 85 3.07 3.57 -5.09
C LEU A 85 3.64 2.81 -6.30
N GLY A 86 2.81 2.15 -7.11
CA GLY A 86 3.25 1.45 -8.31
C GLY A 86 3.93 2.35 -9.34
N VAL A 87 3.45 3.59 -9.51
CA VAL A 87 4.11 4.62 -10.33
C VAL A 87 5.49 4.96 -9.77
N LEU A 88 5.61 5.14 -8.46
CA LEU A 88 6.90 5.45 -7.80
C LEU A 88 7.89 4.28 -7.90
N LEU A 89 7.43 3.07 -7.62
CA LEU A 89 8.23 1.85 -7.74
C LEU A 89 8.73 1.65 -9.15
N THR A 90 7.85 1.73 -10.15
CA THR A 90 8.23 1.56 -11.56
C THR A 90 9.34 2.54 -11.98
N ARG A 91 9.28 3.79 -11.50
CA ARG A 91 10.29 4.81 -11.81
C ARG A 91 11.65 4.55 -11.16
N LEU A 92 11.67 3.92 -9.98
CA LEU A 92 12.90 3.70 -9.21
C LEU A 92 13.53 2.34 -9.46
N THR A 93 12.72 1.32 -9.70
CA THR A 93 13.17 -0.09 -9.74
C THR A 93 12.88 -0.78 -11.07
N GLY A 94 12.30 -0.08 -12.04
CA GLY A 94 11.64 -0.73 -13.17
C GLY A 94 10.42 -1.55 -12.71
N SER A 95 9.98 -2.51 -13.52
CA SER A 95 8.76 -3.29 -13.25
C SER A 95 8.93 -4.38 -12.18
N VAL A 96 10.16 -4.73 -11.80
CA VAL A 96 10.46 -5.93 -10.99
C VAL A 96 9.68 -5.97 -9.67
N VAL A 97 9.66 -4.88 -8.90
CA VAL A 97 8.94 -4.84 -7.62
C VAL A 97 7.43 -4.88 -7.84
N VAL A 98 6.92 -4.16 -8.84
CA VAL A 98 5.49 -4.13 -9.16
C VAL A 98 4.99 -5.51 -9.61
N GLU A 99 5.74 -6.19 -10.47
CA GLU A 99 5.42 -7.56 -10.90
C GLU A 99 5.43 -8.55 -9.74
N ARG A 100 6.35 -8.38 -8.79
CA ARG A 100 6.40 -9.20 -7.56
C ARG A 100 5.16 -8.99 -6.70
N LEU A 101 4.73 -7.74 -6.51
CA LEU A 101 3.53 -7.39 -5.73
C LEU A 101 2.25 -7.88 -6.42
N GLU A 102 2.13 -7.78 -7.74
CA GLU A 102 0.97 -8.29 -8.51
C GLU A 102 0.82 -9.82 -8.46
N ARG A 103 1.90 -10.55 -8.12
CA ARG A 103 1.89 -12.00 -7.94
C ARG A 103 1.35 -12.43 -6.57
N GLU A 104 1.26 -11.54 -5.58
CA GLU A 104 0.72 -11.84 -4.26
C GLU A 104 -0.82 -12.00 -4.33
N PRO A 105 -1.36 -13.21 -4.07
CA PRO A 105 -2.79 -13.48 -4.21
C PRO A 105 -3.68 -12.58 -3.36
N ARG A 106 -3.26 -12.23 -2.14
CA ARG A 106 -4.06 -11.41 -1.22
C ARG A 106 -4.41 -10.04 -1.80
N PHE A 107 -3.48 -9.41 -2.53
CA PHE A 107 -3.77 -8.15 -3.23
C PHE A 107 -4.77 -8.35 -4.36
N ARG A 108 -4.57 -9.38 -5.18
CA ARG A 108 -5.44 -9.68 -6.32
C ARG A 108 -6.88 -9.98 -5.90
N GLU A 109 -7.05 -10.85 -4.91
CA GLU A 109 -8.34 -11.26 -4.35
C GLU A 109 -9.09 -10.08 -3.71
N SER A 110 -8.35 -9.08 -3.22
CA SER A 110 -8.89 -7.84 -2.64
C SER A 110 -9.09 -6.72 -3.68
N GLY A 111 -8.76 -6.97 -4.95
CA GLY A 111 -8.82 -5.98 -6.03
C GLY A 111 -7.83 -4.83 -5.88
N VAL A 112 -6.72 -5.05 -5.18
CA VAL A 112 -5.58 -4.12 -5.09
C VAL A 112 -4.63 -4.39 -6.25
N SER A 113 -4.28 -3.34 -6.99
CA SER A 113 -3.37 -3.41 -8.14
C SER A 113 -2.46 -2.20 -8.15
N PHE A 114 -1.20 -2.44 -8.51
CA PHE A 114 -0.10 -1.50 -8.55
C PHE A 114 0.20 -1.02 -9.98
N VAL A 115 -0.47 -1.60 -10.99
CA VAL A 115 -0.39 -1.14 -12.38
C VAL A 115 -1.54 -0.20 -12.71
N GLU A 116 -1.26 0.81 -13.54
CA GLU A 116 -2.34 1.59 -14.16
C GLU A 116 -3.13 0.70 -15.13
N ALA A 117 -4.45 0.90 -15.19
CA ALA A 117 -5.35 0.13 -16.04
C ALA A 117 -4.97 0.15 -17.54
N SER A 118 -4.24 1.19 -17.98
CA SER A 118 -3.74 1.37 -19.34
C SER A 118 -2.60 0.43 -19.75
N LYS A 119 -2.02 -0.36 -18.82
CA LYS A 119 -0.90 -1.29 -19.08
C LYS A 119 -1.25 -2.79 -18.98
N ARG A 120 -2.52 -3.17 -18.76
CA ARG A 120 -2.94 -4.57 -18.93
C ARG A 120 -3.13 -4.86 -20.41
N ARG A 121 -2.05 -5.26 -21.08
CA ARG A 121 -2.08 -5.88 -22.40
C ARG A 121 -1.89 -7.38 -22.26
#